data_AF-A0A2H0KBP9-F1
#
_entry.id   AF-A0A2H0KBP9-F1
#
_cell.length_a   1.000
_cell.length_b   1.000
_cell.length_c   1.000
_cell.angle_alpha   90.00
_cell.angle_beta   90.00
_cell.angle_gamma   90.00
#
_symmetry.space_group_name_H-M   'P 1'
#
loop_
_entity.id
_entity.type
_entity.pdbx_description
1 polymer ?
#
loop_
_entity_poly.entity_id
_entity_poly.type
_entity_poly.pdbx_seq_one_letter_code
_entity_poly.pdbx_strand_id
1 'polypeptide(L)' 'MTTVTIPKEFSNVAELIAVPPFVYEDYTAIQKKVKNAKTFTPTVADKKAIARARANFKKGNFVRLQDL' A
#
# COMPACT_ATOMS: atom_id res chain seq x y z
N MET A 1 31.39 -0.72 -26.64
CA MET A 1 30.56 0.49 -26.59
C MET A 1 29.11 0.03 -26.62
N THR A 2 28.35 0.25 -25.56
CA THR A 2 26.95 -0.19 -25.47
C THR A 2 26.06 0.95 -25.93
N THR A 3 25.34 0.76 -27.04
CA THR A 3 24.35 1.73 -27.54
C THR A 3 23.06 1.58 -26.76
N VAL A 4 22.63 2.65 -26.09
CA VAL A 4 21.34 2.71 -25.40
C VAL A 4 20.38 3.54 -26.23
N THR A 5 19.30 2.93 -26.71
CA THR A 5 18.30 3.58 -27.55
C THR A 5 17.16 4.11 -26.68
N ILE A 6 16.94 5.43 -26.69
CA ILE A 6 15.86 6.07 -25.95
C ILE A 6 14.72 6.41 -26.93
N PRO A 7 13.48 5.96 -26.68
CA PRO A 7 12.34 6.33 -27.52
C PRO A 7 12.09 7.85 -27.51
N LYS A 8 11.71 8.43 -28.65
CA LYS A 8 11.48 9.88 -28.82
C LYS A 8 10.47 10.47 -27.83
N GLU A 9 9.52 9.67 -27.35
CA GLU A 9 8.49 10.04 -26.37
C GLU A 9 9.08 10.53 -25.04
N PHE A 10 10.28 10.06 -24.68
CA PHE A 10 10.97 10.42 -23.44
C PHE A 10 11.94 11.59 -23.59
N SER A 11 12.04 12.20 -24.78
CA SER A 11 12.99 13.28 -25.09
C SER A 11 12.79 14.56 -24.25
N ASN A 12 11.59 14.79 -23.72
CA ASN A 12 11.27 15.96 -22.89
C ASN A 12 11.40 15.69 -21.37
N VAL A 13 11.80 14.48 -20.97
CA VAL A 13 11.99 14.13 -19.55
C VAL A 13 13.45 14.43 -19.21
N ALA A 14 13.68 15.53 -18.49
CA ALA A 14 15.01 16.08 -18.24
C ALA A 14 15.95 15.17 -17.42
N GLU A 15 15.42 14.15 -16.75
CA GLU A 15 16.19 13.27 -15.86
C GLU A 15 15.87 11.79 -16.15
N LEU A 16 16.48 11.25 -17.20
CA LEU A 16 16.44 9.82 -17.50
C LEU A 16 17.60 9.12 -16.80
N ILE A 17 17.30 8.11 -15.99
CA ILE A 17 18.29 7.28 -15.31
C ILE A 17 18.30 5.90 -15.96
N ALA A 18 19.46 5.48 -16.45
CA ALA A 18 19.66 4.12 -16.92
C ALA A 18 19.82 3.18 -15.72
N VAL A 19 18.96 2.16 -15.63
CA VAL A 19 19.00 1.14 -14.59
C VAL A 19 19.08 -0.25 -15.22
N PRO A 20 19.79 -1.20 -14.59
CA PRO A 20 19.77 -2.58 -15.03
C PRO A 20 18.35 -3.18 -15.03
N PRO A 21 18.04 -4.16 -15.91
CA PRO A 21 16.70 -4.73 -16.01
C PRO A 21 16.13 -5.25 -14.68
N PHE A 22 16.96 -5.94 -13.88
CA PHE A 22 16.54 -6.50 -12.59
C PHE A 22 16.11 -5.40 -11.59
N VAL A 23 16.79 -4.24 -11.58
CA VAL A 23 16.44 -3.12 -10.70
C VAL A 23 15.09 -2.52 -11.08
N TYR A 24 14.81 -2.44 -12.38
CA TYR A 24 13.54 -1.93 -12.88
C TYR A 24 12.38 -2.87 -12.52
N GLU A 25 12.58 -4.19 -12.67
CA GLU A 25 11.60 -5.19 -12.27
C GLU A 25 11.24 -5.09 -10.78
N ASP A 26 12.26 -5.01 -9.91
CA ASP A 26 12.06 -4.83 -8.46
C ASP A 26 11.31 -3.54 -8.13
N TYR A 27 11.69 -2.44 -8.76
CA TYR A 27 11.02 -1.15 -8.57
C TYR A 27 9.54 -1.21 -8.97
N THR A 28 9.22 -1.79 -10.13
CA THR A 28 7.82 -1.92 -10.57
C THR A 28 7.01 -2.85 -9.67
N ALA A 29 7.60 -3.92 -9.15
CA ALA A 29 6.96 -4.83 -8.20
C ALA A 29 6.62 -4.10 -6.88
N ILE A 30 7.56 -3.31 -6.35
CA ILE A 30 7.35 -2.48 -5.16
C ILE A 30 6.26 -1.42 -5.44
N GLN A 31 6.33 -0.73 -6.59
CA GLN A 31 5.36 0.30 -6.95
C GLN A 31 3.94 -0.28 -7.04
N LYS A 32 3.77 -1.49 -7.59
CA LYS A 32 2.47 -2.20 -7.60
C LYS A 32 2.00 -2.53 -6.19
N LYS A 33 2.88 -3.04 -5.31
CA LYS A 33 2.54 -3.34 -3.91
C LYS A 33 2.12 -2.07 -3.14
N VAL A 34 2.86 -0.99 -3.30
CA VAL A 34 2.58 0.30 -2.62
C VAL A 34 1.31 0.95 -3.18
N LYS A 35 1.09 0.97 -4.50
CA LYS A 35 -0.18 1.45 -5.08
C LYS A 35 -1.38 0.63 -4.61
N ASN A 36 -1.20 -0.67 -4.40
CA ASN A 36 -2.23 -1.55 -3.87
C ASN A 36 -2.37 -1.51 -2.34
N ALA A 37 -1.45 -0.86 -1.63
CA ALA A 37 -1.60 -0.56 -0.21
C ALA A 37 -2.66 0.55 -0.06
N LYS A 38 -3.93 0.18 -0.20
CA LYS A 38 -5.03 1.07 0.12
C LYS A 38 -5.03 1.33 1.61
N THR A 39 -4.85 2.58 2.00
CA THR A 39 -5.12 3.02 3.37
C THR A 39 -6.54 2.61 3.72
N PHE A 40 -6.70 1.79 4.76
CA PHE A 40 -8.02 1.35 5.20
C PHE A 40 -8.87 2.58 5.54
N THR A 41 -9.95 2.78 4.80
CA THR A 41 -10.94 3.84 5.06
C THR A 41 -12.11 3.21 5.81
N PRO A 42 -12.25 3.45 7.13
CA PRO A 42 -13.31 2.83 7.92
C PRO A 42 -14.69 3.27 7.42
N THR A 43 -15.56 2.29 7.18
CA THR A 43 -16.96 2.54 6.80
C THR A 43 -17.76 3.06 8.00
N VAL A 44 -18.99 3.54 7.75
CA VAL A 44 -19.90 3.94 8.83
C VAL A 44 -20.22 2.76 9.76
N ALA A 45 -20.31 1.54 9.21
CA ALA A 45 -20.53 0.33 9.99
C ALA A 45 -19.35 0.03 10.93
N ASP A 46 -18.11 0.18 10.44
CA ASP A 46 -16.89 -0.03 11.23
C ASP A 46 -16.79 0.97 12.39
N LYS A 47 -17.09 2.24 12.11
CA LYS A 47 -17.12 3.28 13.15
C LYS A 47 -18.14 2.96 14.24
N LYS A 48 -19.35 2.52 13.85
CA LYS A 48 -20.39 2.08 14.80
C LYS A 48 -19.99 0.82 15.57
N ALA A 49 -19.32 -0.14 14.93
CA ALA A 49 -18.82 -1.34 15.56
C ALA A 49 -17.78 -1.00 16.64
N ILE A 50 -16.81 -0.13 16.33
CA ILE A 50 -15.80 0.34 17.29
C ILE A 50 -16.45 1.07 18.47
N ALA A 51 -17.42 1.95 18.21
CA ALA A 51 -18.14 2.65 19.28
C ALA A 51 -18.87 1.67 20.22
N ARG A 52 -19.55 0.66 19.66
CA ARG A 52 -20.18 -0.41 20.44
C ARG A 52 -19.17 -1.24 21.23
N ALA A 53 -18.06 -1.63 20.60
CA ALA A 53 -16.99 -2.38 21.25
C ALA A 53 -16.42 -1.61 22.45
N ARG A 54 -16.17 -0.30 22.31
CA ARG A 54 -15.72 0.56 23.41
C ARG A 54 -16.74 0.63 24.55
N ALA A 55 -18.03 0.75 24.24
CA ALA A 55 -19.09 0.77 25.24
C ALA A 55 -19.20 -0.58 25.99
N ASN A 56 -19.12 -1.69 25.26
CA ASN A 56 -19.15 -3.04 25.83
C ASN A 56 -17.93 -3.30 26.71
N PHE A 57 -16.74 -2.89 26.28
CA PHE A 57 -15.52 -3.01 27.06
C PHE A 57 -15.63 -2.27 28.40
N LYS A 58 -16.13 -1.02 28.41
CA LYS A 58 -16.40 -0.27 29.64
C LYS A 58 -17.39 -0.94 30.59
N LYS A 59 -18.34 -1.71 30.04
CA LYS A 59 -19.34 -2.45 30.80
C LYS A 59 -18.85 -3.83 31.28
N GLY A 60 -17.62 -4.22 30.94
CA GLY A 60 -17.09 -5.56 31.24
C GLY A 60 -17.59 -6.65 30.28
N ASN A 61 -18.32 -6.29 29.22
CA ASN A 61 -18.87 -7.23 28.25
C ASN A 61 -17.86 -7.51 27.13
N PHE A 62 -16.85 -8.32 27.44
CA PHE A 62 -15.86 -8.79 26.47
C PHE A 62 -15.49 -10.25 26.75
N VAL A 63 -15.16 -10.98 25.70
CA VAL A 63 -14.68 -12.36 25.79
C VAL A 63 -13.16 -12.31 25.85
N ARG A 64 -12.54 -13.06 26.78
CA ARG A 64 -11.08 -13.17 26.83
C ARG A 64 -10.64 -14.21 25.81
N LEU A 65 -9.42 -14.08 25.31
CA LEU A 65 -8.89 -15.00 24.30
C LEU A 65 -8.90 -16.48 24.74
N GLN A 66 -8.78 -16.72 26.05
CA GLN A 66 -8.85 -18.04 26.68
C GLN A 66 -10.27 -18.64 26.76
N ASP A 67 -11.31 -17.81 26.58
CA ASP A 67 -12.72 -18.20 26.65
C ASP A 67 -13.33 -18.38 25.24
N LEU A 68 -12.51 -18.28 24.19
CA LEU A 68 -12.82 -18.60 22.79
C LEU A 68 -12.42 -20.04 22.48
#